data_AF-A0A2V8PS96-F1
#
_entry.id   AF-A0A2V8PS96-F1
#
_cell.length_a   1.000
_cell.length_b   1.000
_cell.length_c   1.000
_cell.angle_alpha   90.00
_cell.angle_beta   90.00
_cell.angle_gamma   90.00
#
_symmetry.space_group_name_H-M   'P 1'
#
loop_
_entity.id
_entity.type
_entity.pdbx_description
1 polymer ?
#
loop_
_entity_poly.entity_id
_entity_poly.type
_entity_poly.pdbx_seq_one_letter_code
_entity_poly.pdbx_strand_id
1 'polypeptide(L)'
;WNPVYYHRATAEGIGFDRTATGSNTVSQYHRRVSDQFSNLDTCPEKFLLWFHHVPWDRRMHSGRTLWDEMALHYQRGVDWVRATRKGWDGLKGQIDPERHEAVAKKLAIQERDAIVWRDACLLYFQTFSKRALPTRVEKAAKSLDEYKAKSLQW
;
A
#
# COMPACT_ATOMS: atom_id res chain seq x y z
N TRP A 1 0.34 -16.57 11.79
CA TRP A 1 1.21 -15.75 10.92
C TRP A 1 0.68 -15.74 9.48
N ASN A 2 -0.50 -15.17 9.24
CA ASN A 2 -1.15 -15.16 7.91
C ASN A 2 -1.57 -13.71 7.57
N PRO A 3 -1.22 -13.16 6.40
CA PRO A 3 -1.58 -11.79 6.03
C PRO A 3 -3.10 -11.53 6.09
N VAL A 4 -3.93 -12.53 5.75
CA VAL A 4 -5.40 -12.42 5.71
C VAL A 4 -5.99 -12.06 7.08
N TYR A 5 -5.36 -12.53 8.16
CA TYR A 5 -5.79 -12.20 9.52
C TYR A 5 -5.73 -10.68 9.81
N TYR A 6 -4.72 -9.99 9.27
CA TYR A 6 -4.45 -8.60 9.60
C TYR A 6 -5.31 -7.64 8.80
N HIS A 7 -5.44 -7.84 7.49
CA HIS A 7 -6.16 -6.90 6.63
C HIS A 7 -7.66 -7.21 6.52
N ARG A 8 -8.11 -8.44 6.77
CA ARG A 8 -9.52 -8.90 6.72
C ARG A 8 -10.33 -8.31 5.56
N ALA A 9 -9.78 -8.38 4.36
CA ALA A 9 -10.45 -7.86 3.17
C ALA A 9 -11.67 -8.74 2.84
N THR A 10 -12.81 -8.11 2.56
CA THR A 10 -14.06 -8.73 2.13
C THR A 10 -14.65 -7.95 0.96
N ALA A 11 -15.79 -8.39 0.41
CA ALA A 11 -16.46 -7.65 -0.66
C ALA A 11 -16.92 -6.25 -0.19
N GLU A 12 -17.21 -6.11 1.10
CA GLU A 12 -17.74 -4.89 1.70
C GLU A 12 -16.63 -3.90 2.05
N GLY A 13 -15.46 -4.37 2.50
CA GLY A 13 -14.40 -3.48 3.00
C GLY A 13 -13.07 -4.14 3.37
N ILE A 14 -12.22 -3.39 4.04
CA ILE A 14 -10.90 -3.81 4.51
C ILE A 14 -10.56 -3.14 5.84
N GLY A 15 -9.66 -3.77 6.60
CA GLY A 15 -9.13 -3.27 7.86
C GLY A 15 -9.50 -4.20 9.01
N PHE A 16 -9.28 -3.79 10.24
CA PHE A 16 -9.53 -4.63 11.40
C PHE A 16 -10.17 -3.79 12.49
N ASP A 17 -11.40 -4.13 12.88
CA ASP A 17 -12.07 -3.46 13.99
C ASP A 17 -11.38 -3.76 15.33
N ARG A 18 -10.63 -2.78 15.80
CA ARG A 18 -9.97 -2.76 17.11
C ARG A 18 -10.63 -1.79 18.09
N THR A 19 -11.78 -1.24 17.73
CA THR A 19 -12.62 -0.42 18.58
C THR A 19 -13.40 -1.28 19.59
N ALA A 20 -14.22 -0.64 20.42
CA ALA A 20 -15.06 -1.31 21.41
C ALA A 20 -16.05 -2.35 20.79
N THR A 21 -16.41 -2.21 19.52
CA THR A 21 -17.28 -3.17 18.80
C THR A 21 -16.54 -4.37 18.23
N GLY A 22 -15.20 -4.30 18.19
CA GLY A 22 -14.33 -5.36 17.67
C GLY A 22 -13.50 -6.00 18.78
N SER A 23 -12.18 -6.03 18.61
CA SER A 23 -11.27 -6.59 19.63
C SER A 23 -11.06 -5.72 20.87
N ASN A 24 -11.52 -4.47 20.86
CA ASN A 24 -11.33 -3.47 21.91
C ASN A 24 -9.86 -3.24 22.34
N THR A 25 -8.88 -3.58 21.49
CA THR A 25 -7.47 -3.35 21.79
C THR A 25 -7.11 -1.86 21.84
N VAL A 26 -7.94 -0.99 21.26
CA VAL A 26 -7.82 0.47 21.40
C VAL A 26 -7.90 0.93 22.86
N SER A 27 -8.59 0.19 23.74
CA SER A 27 -8.71 0.51 25.17
C SER A 27 -7.40 0.38 25.96
N GLN A 28 -6.38 -0.25 25.38
CA GLN A 28 -5.05 -0.39 25.99
C GLN A 28 -4.22 0.91 25.89
N TYR A 29 -4.63 1.86 25.05
CA TYR A 29 -3.96 3.14 24.91
C TYR A 29 -4.44 4.14 25.97
N HIS A 30 -3.61 5.14 26.25
CA HIS A 30 -4.02 6.28 27.06
C HIS A 30 -5.26 6.96 26.45
N ARG A 31 -6.22 7.37 27.29
CA ARG A 31 -7.58 7.81 26.90
C ARG A 31 -7.62 8.76 25.70
N ARG A 32 -6.79 9.80 25.67
CA ARG A 32 -6.76 10.76 24.55
C ARG A 32 -6.45 10.09 23.20
N VAL A 33 -5.57 9.10 23.19
CA VAL A 33 -5.20 8.34 22.00
C VAL A 33 -6.28 7.34 21.65
N SER A 34 -6.84 6.63 22.64
CA SER A 34 -7.93 5.68 22.39
C SER A 34 -9.15 6.39 21.82
N ASP A 35 -9.51 7.57 22.35
CA ASP A 35 -10.65 8.37 21.88
C ASP A 35 -10.45 8.81 20.42
N GLN A 36 -9.24 9.28 20.07
CA GLN A 36 -8.91 9.68 18.70
C GLN A 36 -8.96 8.50 17.73
N PHE A 37 -8.37 7.35 18.10
CA PHE A 37 -8.28 6.18 17.22
C PHE A 37 -9.60 5.43 17.11
N SER A 38 -10.47 5.49 18.12
CA SER A 38 -11.80 4.85 18.10
C SER A 38 -12.81 5.61 17.25
N ASN A 39 -12.58 6.90 17.00
CA ASN A 39 -13.49 7.70 16.19
C ASN A 39 -13.03 7.71 14.72
N LEU A 40 -13.91 7.25 13.84
CA LEU A 40 -13.65 7.06 12.41
C LEU A 40 -13.30 8.36 11.66
N ASP A 41 -13.80 9.51 12.13
CA ASP A 41 -13.60 10.81 11.50
C ASP A 41 -12.36 11.53 12.02
N THR A 42 -11.89 11.20 13.23
CA THR A 42 -10.68 11.79 13.80
C THR A 42 -9.46 10.87 13.75
N CYS A 43 -9.65 9.59 13.45
CA CYS A 43 -8.56 8.62 13.35
C CYS A 43 -7.65 9.01 12.17
N PRO A 44 -6.34 9.21 12.39
CA PRO A 44 -5.42 9.53 11.31
C PRO A 44 -5.44 8.44 10.24
N GLU A 45 -5.56 8.80 8.96
CA GLU A 45 -5.73 7.83 7.87
C GLU A 45 -4.62 6.77 7.80
N LYS A 46 -3.39 7.16 8.13
CA LYS A 46 -2.24 6.24 8.22
C LYS A 46 -2.42 5.11 9.24
N PHE A 47 -3.35 5.26 10.18
CA PHE A 47 -3.71 4.26 11.19
C PHE A 47 -5.14 3.71 11.01
N LEU A 48 -5.90 4.18 10.03
CA LEU A 48 -7.32 3.84 9.87
C LEU A 48 -7.54 2.33 9.83
N LEU A 49 -6.85 1.62 8.93
CA LEU A 49 -7.01 0.17 8.74
C LEU A 49 -6.45 -0.67 9.90
N TRP A 50 -5.69 -0.04 10.80
CA TRP A 50 -5.30 -0.68 12.06
C TRP A 50 -6.44 -0.68 13.08
N PHE A 51 -7.33 0.32 13.08
CA PHE A 51 -8.35 0.41 14.12
C PHE A 51 -9.76 0.13 13.63
N HIS A 52 -10.00 0.26 12.33
CA HIS A 52 -11.32 0.17 11.73
C HIS A 52 -11.32 -0.83 10.58
N HIS A 53 -12.42 -1.56 10.44
CA HIS A 53 -12.81 -2.19 9.19
C HIS A 53 -13.75 -1.22 8.46
N VAL A 54 -13.41 -0.81 7.25
CA VAL A 54 -14.06 0.29 6.54
C VAL A 54 -14.51 -0.10 5.14
N PRO A 55 -15.66 0.40 4.68
CA PRO A 55 -16.13 0.17 3.32
C PRO A 55 -15.17 0.71 2.26
N TRP A 56 -15.07 0.01 1.12
CA TRP A 56 -14.21 0.42 0.02
C TRP A 56 -14.54 1.81 -0.56
N ASP A 57 -15.79 2.26 -0.48
CA ASP A 57 -16.30 3.56 -0.92
C ASP A 57 -16.20 4.67 0.13
N ARG A 58 -15.69 4.38 1.33
CA ARG A 58 -15.44 5.43 2.33
C ARG A 58 -14.63 6.56 1.69
N ARG A 59 -15.13 7.79 1.84
CA ARG A 59 -14.43 8.99 1.41
C ARG A 59 -13.29 9.29 2.38
N MET A 60 -12.10 9.41 1.82
CA MET A 60 -10.88 9.81 2.50
C MET A 60 -10.79 11.34 2.49
N HIS A 61 -9.87 11.94 3.25
CA HIS A 61 -9.69 13.39 3.36
C HIS A 61 -9.40 14.06 2.01
N SER A 62 -8.86 13.30 1.06
CA SER A 62 -8.66 13.75 -0.32
C SER A 62 -9.94 13.84 -1.16
N GLY A 63 -11.08 13.36 -0.65
CA GLY A 63 -12.33 13.17 -1.37
C GLY A 63 -12.40 11.89 -2.22
N ARG A 64 -11.29 11.15 -2.38
CA ARG A 64 -11.28 9.86 -3.10
C ARG A 64 -11.85 8.74 -2.24
N THR A 65 -12.25 7.65 -2.87
CA THR A 65 -12.65 6.44 -2.14
C THR A 65 -11.41 5.79 -1.52
N LEU A 66 -11.59 4.98 -0.46
CA LEU A 66 -10.53 4.18 0.13
C LEU A 66 -9.83 3.30 -0.91
N TRP A 67 -10.60 2.67 -1.81
CA TRP A 67 -10.04 1.88 -2.90
C TRP A 67 -9.09 2.69 -3.79
N ASP A 68 -9.53 3.88 -4.23
CA ASP A 68 -8.71 4.74 -5.09
C ASP A 68 -7.48 5.26 -4.35
N GLU A 69 -7.60 5.64 -3.08
CA GLU A 69 -6.46 6.04 -2.25
C GLU A 69 -5.44 4.92 -2.13
N MET A 70 -5.88 3.70 -1.82
CA MET A 70 -4.99 2.54 -1.72
C MET A 70 -4.27 2.29 -3.05
N ALA A 71 -5.00 2.27 -4.16
CA ALA A 71 -4.43 2.04 -5.49
C ALA A 71 -3.40 3.11 -5.86
N LEU A 72 -3.71 4.38 -5.62
CA LEU A 72 -2.79 5.50 -5.84
C LEU A 72 -1.60 5.49 -4.88
N HIS A 73 -1.78 5.01 -3.65
CA HIS A 73 -0.68 4.89 -2.68
C HIS A 73 0.35 3.87 -3.13
N TYR A 74 -0.09 2.70 -3.63
CA TYR A 74 0.82 1.70 -4.20
C TYR A 74 1.52 2.22 -5.46
N GLN A 75 0.82 2.94 -6.35
CA GLN A 75 1.47 3.60 -7.50
C GLN A 75 2.51 4.64 -7.08
N ARG A 76 2.22 5.45 -6.05
CA ARG A 76 3.14 6.46 -5.52
C ARG A 76 4.46 5.85 -5.05
N GLY A 77 4.44 4.61 -4.54
CA GLY A 77 5.65 3.87 -4.20
C GLY A 77 6.56 3.63 -5.41
N VAL A 78 5.99 3.22 -6.55
CA VAL A 78 6.72 3.05 -7.81
C VAL A 78 7.26 4.39 -8.31
N ASP A 79 6.42 5.42 -8.32
CA ASP A 79 6.81 6.77 -8.78
C ASP A 79 7.94 7.35 -7.94
N TRP A 80 7.92 7.11 -6.63
CA TRP A 80 8.98 7.53 -5.72
C TRP A 80 10.31 6.86 -6.07
N VAL A 81 10.35 5.54 -6.34
CA VAL A 81 11.60 4.86 -6.71
C VAL A 81 12.14 5.38 -8.04
N ARG A 82 11.27 5.65 -9.02
CA ARG A 82 11.66 6.26 -10.31
C ARG A 82 12.26 7.65 -10.13
N ALA A 83 11.66 8.49 -9.29
CA ALA A 83 12.21 9.79 -8.96
C ALA A 83 13.56 9.68 -8.24
N THR A 84 13.71 8.73 -7.32
CA THR A 84 14.97 8.45 -6.62
C THR A 84 16.07 8.00 -7.59
N ARG A 85 15.75 7.13 -8.55
CA ARG A 85 16.67 6.73 -9.63
C ARG A 85 17.16 7.92 -10.42
N LYS A 86 16.24 8.78 -10.89
CA LYS A 86 16.58 10.00 -11.62
C LYS A 86 17.47 10.94 -10.79
N GLY A 87 17.19 11.07 -9.50
CA GLY A 87 18.00 11.84 -8.56
C GLY A 87 19.42 11.27 -8.42
N TRP A 88 19.54 9.94 -8.26
CA TRP A 88 20.82 9.26 -8.16
C TRP A 88 21.66 9.37 -9.45
N ASP A 89 21.02 9.24 -10.61
CA ASP A 89 21.69 9.41 -11.91
C ASP A 89 22.27 10.82 -12.07
N GLY A 90 21.57 11.84 -11.55
CA GLY A 90 22.05 13.22 -11.52
C GLY A 90 23.31 13.46 -10.67
N LEU A 91 23.69 12.52 -9.79
CA LEU A 91 24.91 12.58 -8.99
C LEU A 91 26.12 11.97 -9.71
N LYS A 92 25.97 11.52 -10.95
CA LYS A 92 27.08 10.97 -11.75
C LYS A 92 28.24 11.98 -11.83
N GLY A 93 29.44 11.53 -11.51
CA GLY A 93 30.65 12.37 -11.48
C GLY A 93 30.86 13.15 -10.18
N GLN A 94 29.89 13.17 -9.26
CA GLN A 94 30.05 13.69 -7.90
C GLN A 94 30.33 12.58 -6.88
N ILE A 95 30.04 11.33 -7.25
CA ILE A 95 30.32 10.10 -6.51
C ILE A 95 31.28 9.27 -7.37
N ASP A 96 32.20 8.53 -6.76
CA ASP A 96 33.06 7.62 -7.50
C ASP A 96 32.26 6.61 -8.33
N PRO A 97 32.80 6.17 -9.48
CA PRO A 97 32.06 5.31 -10.40
C PRO A 97 31.58 4.00 -9.77
N GLU A 98 32.40 3.37 -8.92
CA GLU A 98 32.10 2.06 -8.34
C GLU A 98 30.83 2.11 -7.47
N ARG A 99 30.78 3.02 -6.50
CA ARG A 99 29.61 3.16 -5.61
C ARG A 99 28.40 3.68 -6.38
N HIS A 100 28.59 4.61 -7.32
CA HIS A 100 27.51 5.12 -8.15
C HIS A 100 26.80 3.99 -8.91
N GLU A 101 27.58 3.16 -9.62
CA GLU A 101 27.05 2.04 -10.39
C GLU A 101 26.43 0.96 -9.50
N ALA A 102 27.05 0.62 -8.37
CA ALA A 102 26.53 -0.39 -7.46
C ALA A 102 25.14 -0.01 -6.91
N VAL A 103 24.95 1.25 -6.53
CA VAL A 103 23.66 1.76 -6.04
C VAL A 103 22.64 1.87 -7.19
N ALA A 104 23.06 2.33 -8.38
CA ALA A 104 22.18 2.40 -9.54
C ALA A 104 21.57 1.03 -9.89
N LYS A 105 22.38 -0.05 -9.85
CA LYS A 105 21.91 -1.43 -10.04
C LYS A 105 20.88 -1.85 -8.97
N LYS A 106 21.11 -1.50 -7.70
CA LYS A 106 20.17 -1.80 -6.60
C LYS A 106 18.84 -1.04 -6.74
N LEU A 107 18.90 0.25 -7.12
CA LEU A 107 17.69 1.04 -7.36
C LEU A 107 16.89 0.51 -8.56
N ALA A 108 17.56 -0.04 -9.59
CA ALA A 108 16.86 -0.69 -10.69
C ALA A 108 16.10 -1.95 -10.26
N ILE A 109 16.70 -2.77 -9.40
CA ILE A 109 16.03 -3.91 -8.77
C ILE A 109 14.85 -3.42 -7.91
N GLN A 110 15.05 -2.37 -7.12
CA GLN A 110 14.00 -1.80 -6.28
C GLN A 110 12.80 -1.30 -7.09
N GLU A 111 13.01 -0.68 -8.26
CA GLU A 111 11.89 -0.25 -9.12
C GLU A 111 11.10 -1.45 -9.64
N ARG A 112 11.81 -2.47 -10.16
CA ARG A 112 11.20 -3.72 -10.63
C ARG A 112 10.35 -4.34 -9.50
N ASP A 113 10.92 -4.46 -8.31
CA ASP A 113 10.25 -5.08 -7.18
C ASP A 113 9.07 -4.23 -6.69
N ALA A 114 9.18 -2.90 -6.70
CA ALA A 114 8.07 -2.01 -6.38
C ALA A 114 6.89 -2.19 -7.35
N ILE A 115 7.15 -2.36 -8.65
CA ILE A 115 6.12 -2.67 -9.65
C ILE A 115 5.45 -4.01 -9.34
N VAL A 116 6.24 -5.05 -9.05
CA VAL A 116 5.71 -6.37 -8.65
C VAL A 116 4.82 -6.26 -7.41
N TRP A 117 5.27 -5.53 -6.38
CA TRP A 117 4.50 -5.31 -5.16
C TRP A 117 3.19 -4.57 -5.40
N ARG A 118 3.22 -3.47 -6.18
CA ARG A 118 2.01 -2.74 -6.58
C ARG A 118 1.03 -3.67 -7.27
N ASP A 119 1.48 -4.37 -8.31
CA ASP A 119 0.60 -5.18 -9.16
C ASP A 119 0.02 -6.36 -8.37
N ALA A 120 0.86 -7.12 -7.66
CA ALA A 120 0.41 -8.27 -6.88
C ALA A 120 -0.58 -7.88 -5.77
N CYS A 121 -0.31 -6.82 -5.01
CA CYS A 121 -1.21 -6.37 -3.95
C CYS A 121 -2.52 -5.83 -4.50
N LEU A 122 -2.48 -4.99 -5.55
CA LEU A 122 -3.69 -4.39 -6.10
C LEU A 122 -4.57 -5.42 -6.80
N LEU A 123 -3.99 -6.34 -7.57
CA LEU A 123 -4.75 -7.44 -8.16
C LEU A 123 -5.35 -8.34 -7.09
N TYR A 124 -4.62 -8.63 -6.01
CA TYR A 124 -5.14 -9.37 -4.87
C TYR A 124 -6.34 -8.67 -4.23
N PHE A 125 -6.22 -7.40 -3.86
CA PHE A 125 -7.34 -6.67 -3.22
C PHE A 125 -8.50 -6.42 -4.19
N GLN A 126 -8.24 -6.32 -5.50
CA GLN A 126 -9.29 -6.22 -6.52
C GLN A 126 -10.18 -7.47 -6.55
N THR A 127 -9.68 -8.64 -6.15
CA THR A 127 -10.53 -9.84 -6.00
C THR A 127 -11.62 -9.67 -4.95
N PHE A 128 -11.43 -8.78 -3.97
CA PHE A 128 -12.40 -8.45 -2.94
C PHE A 128 -13.20 -7.21 -3.31
N SER A 129 -12.53 -6.10 -3.62
CA SER A 129 -13.19 -4.82 -3.88
C SER A 129 -14.06 -4.83 -5.14
N LYS A 130 -13.75 -5.70 -6.12
CA LYS A 130 -14.39 -5.79 -7.44
C LYS A 130 -14.43 -4.45 -8.20
N ARG A 131 -13.50 -3.54 -7.91
CA ARG A 131 -13.42 -2.20 -8.51
C ARG A 131 -12.31 -2.09 -9.53
N ALA A 132 -12.54 -1.30 -10.58
CA ALA A 132 -11.51 -0.96 -11.55
C ALA A 132 -10.40 -0.10 -10.88
N LEU A 133 -9.18 -0.19 -11.41
CA LEU A 133 -8.10 0.69 -10.98
C LEU A 133 -8.35 2.11 -11.50
N PRO A 134 -8.06 3.16 -10.71
CA PRO A 134 -8.18 4.53 -11.17
C PRO A 134 -7.13 4.84 -12.26
N THR A 135 -7.42 5.81 -13.13
CA THR A 135 -6.66 6.08 -14.37
C THR A 135 -5.17 6.39 -14.19
N ARG A 136 -4.75 6.86 -13.00
CA ARG A 136 -3.35 7.18 -12.70
C ARG A 136 -2.54 5.98 -12.21
N VAL A 137 -3.15 4.80 -12.05
CA VAL A 137 -2.45 3.57 -11.71
C VAL A 137 -2.17 2.80 -12.99
N GLU A 138 -0.91 2.44 -13.21
CA GLU A 138 -0.53 1.69 -14.40
C GLU A 138 -1.21 0.31 -14.40
N LYS A 139 -1.45 -0.22 -15.60
CA LYS A 139 -1.96 -1.58 -15.74
C LYS A 139 -0.91 -2.58 -15.24
N ALA A 140 -1.38 -3.62 -14.57
CA ALA A 140 -0.51 -4.68 -14.10
C ALA A 140 0.19 -5.39 -15.27
N ALA A 141 1.47 -5.73 -15.09
CA ALA A 141 2.27 -6.36 -16.12
C ALA A 141 1.93 -7.85 -16.32
N LYS A 142 1.42 -8.51 -15.27
CA LYS A 142 1.06 -9.93 -15.25
C LYS A 142 -0.30 -10.12 -14.56
N SER A 143 -0.89 -11.30 -14.72
CA SER A 143 -2.09 -11.72 -14.00
C SER A 143 -1.80 -12.06 -12.53
N LEU A 144 -2.84 -12.11 -11.70
CA LEU A 144 -2.70 -12.48 -10.29
C LEU A 144 -2.14 -13.89 -10.10
N ASP A 145 -2.54 -14.83 -10.96
CA ASP A 145 -2.09 -16.22 -10.87
C ASP A 145 -0.60 -16.36 -11.20
N GLU A 146 -0.10 -15.56 -12.15
CA GLU A 146 1.35 -15.46 -12.41
C GLU A 146 2.12 -14.89 -11.22
N TYR A 147 1.58 -13.90 -10.50
CA TYR A 147 2.22 -13.38 -9.29
C TYR A 147 2.17 -14.37 -8.11
N LYS A 148 1.20 -15.28 -8.08
CA LYS A 148 1.08 -16.33 -7.05
C LYS A 148 1.96 -17.55 -7.33
N ALA A 149 2.39 -17.76 -8.57
CA ALA A 149 3.22 -18.90 -8.92
C ALA A 149 4.52 -18.88 -8.09
N LYS A 150 4.85 -20.02 -7.44
CA LYS A 150 5.97 -20.16 -6.48
C LYS A 150 7.36 -19.84 -7.05
N SER A 151 7.48 -19.63 -8.35
CA SER A 151 8.65 -19.09 -9.01
C SER A 151 8.24 -17.87 -9.83
N LEU A 152 8.43 -16.67 -9.29
CA LEU A 152 8.64 -15.52 -10.15
C LEU A 152 9.97 -15.78 -10.88
N GLN A 153 9.91 -16.15 -12.16
CA GLN A 153 11.10 -16.20 -13.00
C GLN A 153 11.55 -14.74 -13.18
N TRP A 154 12.68 -14.41 -12.55
CA TRP A 154 13.30 -13.09 -12.56
C TRP A 154 14.33 -12.98 -13.68
#